data_AF-A0A966UUN2-F1
#
_entry.id   AF-A0A966UUN2-F1
#
_cell.length_a   1.000
_cell.length_b   1.000
_cell.length_c   1.000
_cell.angle_alpha   90.00
_cell.angle_beta   90.00
_cell.angle_gamma   90.00
#
_symmetry.space_group_name_H-M   'P 1'
#
loop_
_entity.id
_entity.type
_entity.pdbx_description
1 polymer ?
#
loop_
_entity_poly.entity_id
_entity_poly.type
_entity_poly.pdbx_seq_one_letter_code
_entity_poly.pdbx_strand_id
1 'polypeptide(L)'
;MTKSGYPVSKESGKVQVRAVIASAASDIPGLGFDPDATPYFNPTMGQLIYGDCKFQPSLMDGLPSGSSGVSGGDKIPYWSYFTKLITPPKTKVVNIGSMTSDPDLGIYGCCASLALGSVDNARRLIKPNADQDTTIGEILMSDPLLRPKTVLHISDGLILKFAGGKEFDANYSISPGLLLASTDPVALDSMALVRFEKMRLNPGVGIPPIPKIGNVPHIAGAALVGAGTTDPAKIEILQAK
;
A
#
# COMPACT_ATOMS: atom_id res chain seq x y z
N MET A 1 -6.90 -21.82 16.18
CA MET A 1 -6.14 -20.59 15.89
C MET A 1 -4.78 -20.98 15.34
N THR A 2 -4.65 -20.97 14.01
CA THR A 2 -3.37 -21.16 13.32
C THR A 2 -2.55 -19.90 13.56
N LYS A 3 -1.44 -20.01 14.31
CA LYS A 3 -0.54 -18.89 14.63
C LYS A 3 -0.05 -18.24 13.33
N SER A 4 -0.29 -16.94 13.08
CA SER A 4 0.32 -16.21 11.95
C SER A 4 1.80 -15.84 12.17
N GLY A 5 2.48 -16.54 13.09
CA GLY A 5 3.94 -16.57 13.14
C GLY A 5 4.48 -17.35 11.94
N TYR A 6 4.36 -16.78 10.74
CA TYR A 6 4.88 -17.40 9.53
C TYR A 6 6.41 -17.42 9.62
N PRO A 7 7.06 -18.60 9.50
CA PRO A 7 8.51 -18.67 9.47
C PRO A 7 9.00 -17.99 8.19
N VAL A 8 9.61 -16.82 8.31
CA VAL A 8 10.34 -16.20 7.20
C VAL A 8 11.58 -17.05 6.95
N SER A 9 11.62 -17.75 5.82
CA SER A 9 12.83 -18.49 5.45
C SER A 9 13.92 -17.49 5.08
N LYS A 10 15.11 -17.68 5.66
CA LYS A 10 16.32 -16.90 5.34
C LYS A 10 17.25 -17.63 4.37
N GLU A 11 16.84 -18.81 3.90
CA GLU A 11 17.62 -19.63 2.97
C GLU A 11 17.55 -19.06 1.56
N SER A 12 18.71 -19.02 0.88
CA SER A 12 18.81 -18.51 -0.48
C SER A 12 18.01 -19.38 -1.46
N GLY A 13 17.28 -18.74 -2.39
CA GLY A 13 16.56 -19.43 -3.47
C GLY A 13 15.14 -19.90 -3.13
N LYS A 14 14.65 -19.72 -1.90
CA LYS A 14 13.25 -20.03 -1.55
C LYS A 14 12.33 -18.86 -1.92
N VAL A 15 11.34 -19.13 -2.78
CA VAL A 15 10.27 -18.19 -3.09
C VAL A 15 9.27 -18.17 -1.92
N GLN A 16 9.04 -16.98 -1.36
CA GLN A 16 7.99 -16.76 -0.38
C GLN A 16 6.93 -15.86 -0.99
N VAL A 17 5.72 -16.40 -1.15
CA VAL A 17 4.56 -15.65 -1.61
C VAL A 17 3.82 -15.14 -0.38
N ARG A 18 3.59 -13.83 -0.30
CA ARG A 18 2.70 -13.25 0.71
C ARG A 18 1.63 -12.44 0.00
N ALA A 19 0.37 -12.77 0.30
CA ALA A 19 -0.71 -11.83 0.08
C ALA A 19 -0.53 -10.68 1.07
N VAL A 20 -0.05 -9.54 0.59
CA VAL A 20 -0.11 -8.29 1.34
C VAL A 20 -1.56 -7.82 1.23
N ILE A 21 -2.42 -8.37 2.09
CA ILE A 21 -3.74 -7.80 2.30
C ILE A 21 -3.48 -6.44 2.93
N ALA A 22 -4.08 -5.39 2.38
CA ALA A 22 -4.09 -4.01 2.88
C ALA A 22 -4.77 -3.86 4.26
N SER A 23 -4.74 -4.89 5.10
CA SER A 23 -5.25 -4.88 6.45
C SER A 23 -4.23 -5.52 7.38
N ALA A 24 -4.12 -4.91 8.57
CA ALA A 24 -3.31 -5.39 9.66
C ALA A 24 -3.79 -6.79 10.10
N ALA A 25 -3.31 -7.84 9.45
CA ALA A 25 -3.59 -9.21 9.83
C ALA A 25 -2.31 -9.96 10.23
N SER A 26 -1.36 -9.26 10.88
CA SER A 26 -0.57 -9.95 11.88
C SER A 26 -1.44 -10.00 13.13
N ASP A 27 -2.04 -11.16 13.38
CA ASP A 27 -2.86 -11.46 14.57
C ASP A 27 -2.01 -11.58 15.86
N ILE A 28 -0.71 -11.29 15.79
CA ILE A 28 0.21 -11.33 16.92
C ILE A 28 1.11 -10.07 16.89
N PRO A 29 0.96 -9.14 17.86
CA PRO A 29 1.80 -7.96 17.99
C PRO A 29 3.30 -8.29 17.96
N GLY A 30 4.09 -7.47 17.26
CA GLY A 30 5.55 -7.60 17.20
C GLY A 30 6.12 -8.72 16.31
N LEU A 31 5.29 -9.58 15.71
CA LEU A 31 5.79 -10.67 14.86
C LEU A 31 6.00 -10.27 13.39
N GLY A 32 5.12 -9.46 12.80
CA GLY A 32 5.18 -9.13 11.36
C GLY A 32 6.17 -8.04 10.94
N PHE A 33 6.56 -7.18 11.88
CA PHE A 33 7.37 -5.98 11.64
C PHE A 33 8.68 -6.04 12.41
N ASP A 34 9.71 -5.42 11.84
CA ASP A 34 11.07 -5.43 12.35
C ASP A 34 11.30 -4.21 13.25
N PRO A 35 11.41 -4.39 14.58
CA PRO A 35 11.63 -3.27 15.50
C PRO A 35 13.05 -2.70 15.43
N ASP A 36 14.00 -3.44 14.83
CA ASP A 36 15.42 -3.10 14.80
C ASP A 36 15.80 -2.36 13.51
N ALA A 37 14.98 -2.46 12.47
CA ALA A 37 15.15 -1.68 11.26
C ALA A 37 14.79 -0.20 11.49
N THR A 38 15.48 0.71 10.79
CA THR A 38 15.17 2.15 10.84
C THR A 38 13.71 2.37 10.40
N PRO A 39 12.85 2.91 11.27
CA PRO A 39 11.45 3.13 10.93
C PRO A 39 11.30 4.34 10.00
N TYR A 40 10.21 4.35 9.26
CA TYR A 40 9.78 5.48 8.45
C TYR A 40 9.12 6.55 9.32
N PHE A 41 9.62 7.79 9.25
CA PHE A 41 9.05 8.95 9.93
C PHE A 41 7.98 9.62 9.07
N ASN A 42 6.87 10.04 9.68
CA ASN A 42 5.97 11.00 9.06
C ASN A 42 5.29 11.87 10.14
N PRO A 43 5.17 13.20 9.95
CA PRO A 43 4.63 14.10 10.97
C PRO A 43 3.13 13.88 11.26
N THR A 44 2.42 13.12 10.43
CA THR A 44 1.03 12.77 10.70
C THR A 44 0.94 11.74 11.83
N MET A 45 0.37 12.12 12.97
CA MET A 45 0.13 11.20 14.09
C MET A 45 -0.88 10.11 13.70
N GLY A 46 -0.58 8.86 14.06
CA GLY A 46 -1.51 7.75 14.02
C GLY A 46 -1.86 7.19 15.39
N GLN A 47 -2.74 6.19 15.40
CA GLN A 47 -3.03 5.37 16.57
C GLN A 47 -2.55 3.94 16.31
N LEU A 48 -1.68 3.46 17.18
CA LEU A 48 -1.25 2.07 17.15
C LEU A 48 -2.43 1.18 17.53
N ILE A 49 -2.65 0.11 16.77
CA ILE A 49 -3.65 -0.90 17.05
C ILE A 49 -2.99 -2.27 17.15
N TYR A 50 -3.76 -3.25 17.61
CA TYR A 50 -3.34 -4.64 17.66
C TYR A 50 -2.74 -5.11 16.31
N GLY A 51 -1.52 -5.62 16.35
CA GLY A 51 -0.75 -6.04 15.17
C GLY A 51 0.35 -5.05 14.73
N ASP A 52 0.29 -3.79 15.15
CA ASP A 52 1.40 -2.84 14.93
C ASP A 52 2.60 -3.19 15.83
N CYS A 53 3.82 -2.85 15.38
CA CYS A 53 5.09 -3.32 15.94
C CYS A 53 5.29 -2.93 17.41
N LYS A 54 4.92 -1.69 17.75
CA LYS A 54 5.06 -1.12 19.10
C LYS A 54 3.73 -1.04 19.83
N PHE A 55 2.68 -1.72 19.35
CA PHE A 55 1.43 -1.78 20.07
C PHE A 55 1.63 -2.50 21.41
N GLN A 56 1.38 -1.77 22.50
CA GLN A 56 1.30 -2.34 23.84
C GLN A 56 -0.18 -2.38 24.21
N PRO A 57 -0.75 -3.57 24.47
CA PRO A 57 -2.07 -3.66 25.06
C PRO A 57 -2.04 -2.83 26.36
N SER A 58 -2.96 -1.89 26.51
CA SER A 58 -3.16 -1.23 27.79
C SER A 58 -3.46 -2.32 28.82
N LEU A 59 -2.71 -2.37 29.92
CA LEU A 59 -3.06 -3.21 31.10
C LEU A 59 -4.47 -2.89 31.65
N MET A 60 -5.15 -1.89 31.10
CA MET A 60 -6.44 -1.33 31.49
C MET A 60 -7.62 -1.71 30.59
N ASP A 61 -7.49 -2.58 29.59
CA ASP A 61 -8.61 -3.00 28.71
C ASP A 61 -9.71 -3.84 29.42
N GLY A 62 -9.75 -3.81 30.76
CA GLY A 62 -10.82 -4.35 31.60
C GLY A 62 -11.14 -3.51 32.86
N LEU A 63 -10.61 -2.28 33.00
CA LEU A 63 -10.89 -1.40 34.14
C LEU A 63 -11.73 -0.19 33.68
N PRO A 64 -12.75 0.22 34.46
CA PRO A 64 -13.64 1.31 34.07
C PRO A 64 -12.86 2.62 33.92
N SER A 65 -13.22 3.37 32.88
CA SER A 65 -12.67 4.69 32.52
C SER A 65 -12.56 5.60 33.75
N GLY A 66 -11.36 5.74 34.31
CA GLY A 66 -11.19 6.55 35.51
C GLY A 66 -9.79 6.63 36.12
N SER A 67 -8.76 5.95 35.61
CA SER A 67 -7.41 6.09 36.15
C SER A 67 -6.40 6.53 35.10
N SER A 68 -6.19 7.84 35.09
CA SER A 68 -5.00 8.50 34.58
C SER A 68 -3.75 7.89 35.23
N GLY A 69 -2.92 7.18 34.46
CA GLY A 69 -1.68 6.64 35.00
C GLY A 69 -0.98 5.63 34.09
N VAL A 70 -0.45 6.09 32.94
CA VAL A 70 0.65 5.37 32.26
C VAL A 70 1.74 6.39 31.90
N SER A 71 2.92 6.11 32.45
CA SER A 71 4.16 6.87 32.40
C SER A 71 4.71 7.08 30.97
N GLY A 72 4.48 8.27 30.42
CA GLY A 72 5.49 9.25 29.93
C GLY A 72 6.66 8.90 28.99
N GLY A 73 6.92 7.66 28.56
CA GLY A 73 8.15 7.32 27.82
C GLY A 73 8.03 7.11 26.30
N ASP A 74 7.06 6.32 25.84
CA ASP A 74 7.08 5.74 24.48
C ASP A 74 5.74 5.86 23.73
N LYS A 75 5.16 7.06 23.67
CA LYS A 75 4.03 7.31 22.74
C LYS A 75 4.59 7.75 21.40
N ILE A 76 4.92 6.84 20.49
CA ILE A 76 5.41 7.25 19.17
C ILE A 76 4.42 6.97 18.02
N PRO A 77 3.47 7.91 17.78
CA PRO A 77 2.48 7.82 16.70
C PRO A 77 3.02 8.23 15.32
N TYR A 78 4.27 8.70 15.24
CA TYR A 78 4.89 9.29 14.04
C TYR A 78 5.71 8.30 13.21
N TRP A 79 6.00 7.13 13.75
CA TRP A 79 6.83 6.12 13.09
C TRP A 79 5.99 4.98 12.53
N SER A 80 6.52 4.38 11.46
CA SER A 80 6.03 3.16 10.87
C SER A 80 7.21 2.20 10.64
N TYR A 81 7.11 0.97 11.13
CA TYR A 81 8.14 -0.06 11.07
C TYR A 81 7.95 -0.94 9.84
N PHE A 82 9.05 -1.29 9.18
CA PHE A 82 9.01 -2.12 7.98
C PHE A 82 8.81 -3.61 8.30
N THR A 83 8.21 -4.35 7.38
CA THR A 83 7.99 -5.79 7.55
C THR A 83 9.30 -6.58 7.52
N LYS A 84 9.39 -7.64 8.35
CA LYS A 84 10.55 -8.56 8.39
C LYS A 84 10.85 -9.29 7.07
N LEU A 85 10.02 -9.13 6.05
CA LEU A 85 10.23 -9.72 4.72
C LEU A 85 11.24 -8.92 3.91
N ILE A 86 11.24 -7.60 4.06
CA ILE A 86 12.08 -6.68 3.29
C ILE A 86 13.31 -6.22 4.05
N THR A 87 13.38 -6.43 5.37
CA THR A 87 14.57 -6.08 6.15
C THR A 87 15.78 -6.99 5.93
N PRO A 88 15.65 -8.31 5.64
CA PRO A 88 16.80 -9.15 5.33
C PRO A 88 17.60 -8.62 4.12
N PRO A 89 18.93 -8.69 4.14
CA PRO A 89 19.78 -8.06 3.12
C PRO A 89 19.62 -8.69 1.73
N LYS A 90 19.37 -10.00 1.65
CA LYS A 90 19.27 -10.76 0.40
C LYS A 90 17.81 -11.02 -0.03
N THR A 91 16.96 -10.00 0.05
CA THR A 91 15.57 -10.08 -0.42
C THR A 91 15.43 -9.41 -1.79
N LYS A 92 14.65 -10.04 -2.69
CA LYS A 92 14.12 -9.42 -3.91
C LYS A 92 12.61 -9.39 -3.83
N VAL A 93 12.01 -8.28 -4.23
CA VAL A 93 10.57 -8.02 -4.13
C VAL A 93 9.97 -7.94 -5.52
N VAL A 94 8.96 -8.77 -5.76
CA VAL A 94 8.04 -8.66 -6.90
C VAL A 94 6.69 -8.24 -6.33
N ASN A 95 6.22 -7.06 -6.71
CA ASN A 95 4.93 -6.54 -6.25
C ASN A 95 3.83 -6.91 -7.25
N ILE A 96 2.68 -7.30 -6.74
CA ILE A 96 1.47 -7.50 -7.54
C ILE A 96 0.40 -6.58 -6.95
N GLY A 97 0.10 -5.49 -7.65
CA GLY A 97 -0.97 -4.57 -7.31
C GLY A 97 -2.19 -4.83 -8.18
N SER A 98 -3.38 -4.60 -7.66
CA SER A 98 -4.62 -4.73 -8.45
C SER A 98 -5.03 -3.38 -9.02
N MET A 99 -5.59 -3.35 -10.23
CA MET A 99 -6.24 -2.18 -10.81
C MET A 99 -7.58 -1.92 -10.11
N THR A 100 -7.50 -1.45 -8.87
CA THR A 100 -8.66 -1.18 -8.02
C THR A 100 -8.72 0.30 -7.65
N SER A 101 -9.82 0.96 -8.01
CA SER A 101 -10.16 2.28 -7.52
C SER A 101 -10.47 2.23 -6.03
N ASP A 102 -9.90 3.17 -5.29
CA ASP A 102 -10.10 3.33 -3.85
C ASP A 102 -10.69 4.71 -3.56
N PRO A 103 -11.71 4.82 -2.68
CA PRO A 103 -12.38 6.09 -2.42
C PRO A 103 -11.50 7.13 -1.71
N ASP A 104 -10.47 6.70 -0.97
CA ASP A 104 -9.61 7.60 -0.20
C ASP A 104 -8.32 7.95 -0.98
N LEU A 105 -7.80 7.02 -1.78
CA LEU A 105 -6.56 7.19 -2.53
C LEU A 105 -6.77 7.43 -4.03
N GLY A 106 -7.98 7.28 -4.55
CA GLY A 106 -8.28 7.22 -5.98
C GLY A 106 -7.96 5.87 -6.61
N ILE A 107 -6.76 5.33 -6.34
CA ILE A 107 -6.31 4.00 -6.75
C ILE A 107 -5.53 3.31 -5.61
N TYR A 108 -5.86 2.04 -5.35
CA TYR A 108 -5.05 1.14 -4.52
C TYR A 108 -4.26 0.18 -5.42
N GLY A 109 -3.31 0.76 -6.15
CA GLY A 109 -2.52 0.10 -7.17
C GLY A 109 -1.15 -0.38 -6.66
N CYS A 110 -0.19 -0.51 -7.57
CA CYS A 110 1.16 -0.97 -7.25
C CYS A 110 1.89 -0.08 -6.23
N CYS A 111 1.71 1.24 -6.32
CA CYS A 111 2.36 2.20 -5.42
C CYS A 111 1.84 2.03 -3.99
N ALA A 112 0.53 2.16 -3.82
CA ALA A 112 -0.13 2.09 -2.51
C ALA A 112 0.00 0.71 -1.88
N SER A 113 -0.18 -0.37 -2.66
CA SER A 113 -0.11 -1.75 -2.15
C SER A 113 1.26 -2.06 -1.56
N LEU A 114 2.33 -1.73 -2.28
CA LEU A 114 3.69 -2.01 -1.82
C LEU A 114 4.06 -1.10 -0.65
N ALA A 115 3.83 0.21 -0.76
CA ALA A 115 4.24 1.15 0.28
C ALA A 115 3.49 0.91 1.60
N LEU A 116 2.16 0.99 1.56
CA LEU A 116 1.34 0.88 2.77
C LEU A 116 1.35 -0.53 3.35
N GLY A 117 1.54 -1.56 2.52
CA GLY A 117 1.64 -2.94 2.97
C GLY A 117 3.02 -3.35 3.49
N SER A 118 4.05 -2.54 3.23
CA SER A 118 5.41 -2.78 3.72
C SER A 118 5.66 -2.24 5.12
N VAL A 119 4.79 -1.36 5.62
CA VAL A 119 4.96 -0.70 6.92
C VAL A 119 3.75 -0.88 7.82
N ASP A 120 3.95 -0.87 9.13
CA ASP A 120 2.84 -0.84 10.09
C ASP A 120 2.25 0.57 10.25
N ASN A 121 1.15 0.69 10.99
CA ASN A 121 0.53 1.99 11.27
C ASN A 121 0.23 2.81 9.98
N ALA A 122 0.07 2.12 8.84
CA ALA A 122 -0.04 2.74 7.52
C ALA A 122 -1.37 3.48 7.30
N ARG A 123 -2.37 3.22 8.14
CA ARG A 123 -3.70 3.88 8.08
C ARG A 123 -3.60 5.39 8.20
N ARG A 124 -2.64 5.90 9.01
CA ARG A 124 -2.40 7.35 9.17
C ARG A 124 -1.77 8.00 7.93
N LEU A 125 -1.26 7.19 7.02
CA LEU A 125 -0.55 7.62 5.82
C LEU A 125 -1.51 7.79 4.63
N ILE A 126 -2.78 7.45 4.78
CA ILE A 126 -3.82 7.68 3.78
C ILE A 126 -4.35 9.10 3.96
N LYS A 127 -4.00 10.00 3.03
CA LYS A 127 -4.29 11.44 3.11
C LYS A 127 -5.11 11.90 1.89
N PRO A 128 -6.44 11.66 1.86
CA PRO A 128 -7.28 11.94 0.68
C PRO A 128 -7.28 13.42 0.24
N ASN A 129 -7.10 14.35 1.18
CA ASN A 129 -7.23 15.80 0.95
C ASN A 129 -5.89 16.54 0.91
N ALA A 130 -4.76 15.84 0.74
CA ALA A 130 -3.47 16.49 0.57
C ALA A 130 -3.29 16.98 -0.87
N ASP A 131 -2.68 18.14 -1.09
CA ASP A 131 -2.44 18.63 -2.46
C ASP A 131 -1.38 17.79 -3.19
N GLN A 132 -0.30 17.45 -2.48
CA GLN A 132 0.78 16.58 -2.93
C GLN A 132 1.23 15.71 -1.75
N ASP A 133 0.88 14.43 -1.76
CA ASP A 133 1.31 13.50 -0.71
C ASP A 133 2.50 12.68 -1.18
N THR A 134 3.69 13.00 -0.67
CA THR A 134 4.93 12.27 -0.99
C THR A 134 5.08 10.97 -0.21
N THR A 135 4.20 10.71 0.79
CA THR A 135 4.37 9.64 1.78
C THR A 135 4.54 8.25 1.15
N ILE A 136 3.71 7.89 0.17
CA ILE A 136 3.82 6.61 -0.55
C ILE A 136 5.12 6.53 -1.33
N GLY A 137 5.48 7.62 -2.03
CA GLY A 137 6.74 7.71 -2.77
C GLY A 137 7.97 7.54 -1.88
N GLU A 138 8.03 8.25 -0.75
CA GLU A 138 9.14 8.20 0.21
C GLU A 138 9.36 6.78 0.75
N ILE A 139 8.27 6.05 1.02
CA ILE A 139 8.35 4.64 1.42
C ILE A 139 8.91 3.77 0.29
N LEU A 140 8.40 3.90 -0.94
CA LEU A 140 8.94 3.15 -2.10
C LEU A 140 10.43 3.42 -2.32
N MET A 141 10.85 4.66 -2.07
CA MET A 141 12.21 5.15 -2.22
C MET A 141 13.12 4.80 -1.03
N SER A 142 12.60 4.17 0.02
CA SER A 142 13.36 3.87 1.23
C SER A 142 14.53 2.92 0.95
N ASP A 143 15.74 3.40 1.24
CA ASP A 143 17.01 2.71 1.08
C ASP A 143 17.53 2.29 2.48
N PRO A 144 17.98 1.04 2.70
CA PRO A 144 18.13 -0.08 1.76
C PRO A 144 16.96 -1.04 1.67
N LEU A 145 15.77 -0.62 2.10
CA LEU A 145 14.68 -1.55 2.38
C LEU A 145 13.83 -1.90 1.16
N LEU A 146 13.38 -0.92 0.37
CA LEU A 146 12.47 -1.16 -0.75
C LEU A 146 13.12 -0.87 -2.10
N ARG A 147 13.63 0.35 -2.32
CA ARG A 147 14.14 0.78 -3.63
C ARG A 147 15.13 -0.20 -4.27
N PRO A 148 16.22 -0.65 -3.61
CA PRO A 148 17.17 -1.57 -4.23
C PRO A 148 16.71 -3.04 -4.29
N LYS A 149 15.61 -3.38 -3.61
CA LYS A 149 15.11 -4.76 -3.48
C LYS A 149 13.94 -5.04 -4.42
N THR A 150 13.14 -4.03 -4.76
CA THR A 150 12.02 -4.17 -5.70
C THR A 150 12.51 -4.27 -7.13
N VAL A 151 12.23 -5.40 -7.78
CA VAL A 151 12.72 -5.72 -9.13
C VAL A 151 11.64 -5.69 -10.18
N LEU A 152 10.37 -5.81 -9.80
CA LEU A 152 9.24 -5.84 -10.72
C LEU A 152 7.94 -5.49 -10.00
N HIS A 153 7.08 -4.73 -10.69
CA HIS A 153 5.69 -4.54 -10.34
C HIS A 153 4.81 -5.13 -11.44
N ILE A 154 3.77 -5.84 -11.05
CA ILE A 154 2.72 -6.37 -11.93
C ILE A 154 1.41 -5.70 -11.51
N SER A 155 0.78 -5.00 -12.43
CA SER A 155 -0.56 -4.44 -12.28
C SER A 155 -1.58 -5.44 -12.85
N ASP A 156 -2.32 -6.08 -11.94
CA ASP A 156 -3.38 -7.03 -12.25
C ASP A 156 -4.69 -6.31 -12.59
N GLY A 157 -5.05 -6.37 -13.87
CA GLY A 157 -6.33 -5.93 -14.41
C GLY A 157 -7.10 -7.08 -15.04
N LEU A 158 -6.98 -8.32 -14.54
CA LEU A 158 -7.86 -9.42 -14.97
C LEU A 158 -9.32 -9.06 -14.67
N ILE A 159 -9.56 -8.57 -13.46
CA ILE A 159 -10.77 -7.89 -13.03
C ILE A 159 -10.35 -6.51 -12.50
N LEU A 160 -10.88 -5.47 -13.13
CA LEU A 160 -10.59 -4.08 -12.81
C LEU A 160 -11.82 -3.47 -12.16
N LYS A 161 -11.63 -2.78 -11.03
CA LYS A 161 -12.68 -2.00 -10.35
C LYS A 161 -12.41 -0.51 -10.53
N PHE A 162 -13.33 0.23 -11.13
CA PHE A 162 -13.13 1.65 -11.49
C PHE A 162 -13.94 2.64 -10.62
N ALA A 163 -14.87 2.16 -9.80
CA ALA A 163 -15.65 2.96 -8.85
C ALA A 163 -16.16 2.09 -7.68
N GLY A 164 -17.08 2.62 -6.86
CA GLY A 164 -17.64 1.94 -5.69
C GLY A 164 -16.81 2.11 -4.40
N GLY A 165 -17.20 1.37 -3.35
CA GLY A 165 -16.53 1.37 -2.03
C GLY A 165 -15.24 0.55 -1.99
N LYS A 166 -14.73 0.21 -0.81
CA LYS A 166 -13.53 -0.65 -0.67
C LYS A 166 -13.80 -2.12 -1.01
N GLU A 167 -15.04 -2.54 -0.82
CA GLU A 167 -15.50 -3.88 -1.18
C GLU A 167 -15.66 -4.04 -2.71
N PHE A 168 -15.59 -5.29 -3.15
CA PHE A 168 -15.87 -5.63 -4.55
C PHE A 168 -17.32 -5.29 -4.91
N ASP A 169 -17.52 -4.60 -6.04
CA ASP A 169 -18.84 -4.29 -6.59
C ASP A 169 -18.84 -4.59 -8.09
N ALA A 170 -19.66 -5.55 -8.49
CA ALA A 170 -19.77 -6.00 -9.87
C ALA A 170 -20.30 -4.90 -10.81
N ASN A 171 -21.09 -3.95 -10.31
CA ASN A 171 -21.61 -2.84 -11.13
C ASN A 171 -20.51 -1.86 -11.54
N TYR A 172 -19.42 -1.82 -10.77
CA TYR A 172 -18.28 -0.91 -11.00
C TYR A 172 -17.00 -1.66 -11.34
N SER A 173 -17.15 -2.87 -11.89
CA SER A 173 -16.04 -3.74 -12.27
C SER A 173 -16.20 -4.23 -13.70
N ILE A 174 -15.07 -4.43 -14.38
CA ILE A 174 -14.99 -5.00 -15.73
C ILE A 174 -13.85 -6.01 -15.79
N SER A 175 -13.87 -6.90 -16.76
CA SER A 175 -12.81 -7.90 -16.94
C SER A 175 -12.02 -7.64 -18.24
N PRO A 176 -11.10 -6.67 -18.26
CA PRO A 176 -10.32 -6.39 -19.47
C PRO A 176 -9.28 -7.46 -19.77
N GLY A 177 -9.01 -8.40 -18.84
CA GLY A 177 -8.08 -9.51 -19.08
C GLY A 177 -6.64 -9.05 -19.28
N LEU A 178 -6.22 -8.00 -18.56
CA LEU A 178 -4.95 -7.33 -18.78
C LEU A 178 -4.00 -7.56 -17.61
N LEU A 179 -2.75 -7.90 -17.91
CA LEU A 179 -1.63 -7.81 -16.97
C LEU A 179 -0.60 -6.85 -17.55
N LEU A 180 -0.20 -5.86 -16.77
CA LEU A 180 0.92 -4.96 -17.11
C LEU A 180 2.05 -5.21 -16.14
N ALA A 181 3.29 -5.19 -16.63
CA ALA A 181 4.47 -5.34 -15.78
C ALA A 181 5.49 -4.24 -16.08
N SER A 182 6.08 -3.68 -15.04
CA SER A 182 7.08 -2.61 -15.15
C SER A 182 7.95 -2.55 -13.90
N THR A 183 9.12 -1.94 -14.01
CA THR A 183 9.93 -1.52 -12.86
C THR A 183 9.45 -0.18 -12.29
N ASP A 184 8.63 0.56 -13.03
CA ASP A 184 8.03 1.84 -12.63
C ASP A 184 6.57 1.62 -12.17
N PRO A 185 6.28 1.66 -10.85
CA PRO A 185 4.92 1.50 -10.34
C PRO A 185 4.03 2.72 -10.60
N VAL A 186 4.62 3.92 -10.73
CA VAL A 186 3.88 5.17 -10.95
C VAL A 186 3.31 5.19 -12.36
N ALA A 187 4.07 4.72 -13.35
CA ALA A 187 3.62 4.57 -14.73
C ALA A 187 2.42 3.60 -14.82
N LEU A 188 2.52 2.44 -14.15
CA LEU A 188 1.44 1.44 -14.12
C LEU A 188 0.14 2.02 -13.53
N ASP A 189 0.22 2.67 -12.38
CA ASP A 189 -0.95 3.20 -11.69
C ASP A 189 -1.54 4.42 -12.42
N SER A 190 -0.70 5.25 -13.05
CA SER A 190 -1.15 6.37 -13.89
C SER A 190 -1.95 5.88 -15.10
N MET A 191 -1.50 4.81 -15.75
CA MET A 191 -2.23 4.19 -16.84
C MET A 191 -3.58 3.58 -16.38
N ALA A 192 -3.60 2.96 -15.20
CA ALA A 192 -4.83 2.43 -14.62
C ALA A 192 -5.84 3.54 -14.30
N LEU A 193 -5.39 4.68 -13.76
CA LEU A 193 -6.24 5.85 -13.51
C LEU A 193 -6.89 6.39 -14.79
N VAL A 194 -6.13 6.53 -15.88
CA VAL A 194 -6.69 6.94 -17.18
C VAL A 194 -7.78 5.96 -17.63
N ARG A 195 -7.61 4.66 -17.36
CA ARG A 195 -8.62 3.65 -17.67
C ARG A 195 -9.84 3.79 -16.78
N PHE A 196 -9.68 4.05 -15.48
CA PHE A 196 -10.79 4.28 -14.56
C PHE A 196 -11.63 5.47 -15.01
N GLU A 197 -11.00 6.60 -15.36
CA GLU A 197 -11.71 7.80 -15.83
C GLU A 197 -12.55 7.53 -17.08
N LYS A 198 -12.02 6.76 -18.04
CA LYS A 198 -12.79 6.34 -19.22
C LYS A 198 -14.01 5.50 -18.85
N MET A 199 -13.86 4.56 -17.92
CA MET A 199 -14.96 3.71 -17.47
C MET A 199 -15.98 4.48 -16.63
N ARG A 200 -15.56 5.45 -15.81
CA ARG A 200 -16.47 6.29 -15.01
C ARG A 200 -17.37 7.16 -15.87
N LEU A 201 -16.86 7.64 -17.01
CA LEU A 201 -17.67 8.41 -17.98
C LEU A 201 -18.68 7.53 -18.73
N ASN A 202 -18.40 6.24 -18.92
CA ASN A 202 -19.29 5.29 -19.59
C ASN A 202 -19.30 3.93 -18.86
N PRO A 203 -19.94 3.85 -17.68
CA PRO A 203 -19.83 2.69 -16.78
C PRO A 203 -20.60 1.46 -17.25
N GLY A 204 -21.54 1.62 -18.19
CA GLY A 204 -22.32 0.54 -18.76
C GLY A 204 -23.81 0.86 -18.85
N VAL A 205 -24.58 -0.13 -19.28
CA VAL A 205 -26.03 0.01 -19.50
C VAL A 205 -26.74 0.26 -18.18
N GLY A 206 -27.53 1.33 -18.10
CA GLY A 206 -28.35 1.64 -16.93
C GLY A 206 -27.62 2.27 -15.75
N ILE A 207 -26.31 2.55 -15.89
CA ILE A 207 -25.53 3.24 -14.85
C ILE A 207 -25.22 4.67 -15.34
N PRO A 208 -25.60 5.73 -14.60
CA PRO A 208 -25.28 7.09 -14.99
C PRO A 208 -23.77 7.35 -14.88
N PRO A 209 -23.22 8.34 -15.63
CA PRO A 209 -21.83 8.72 -15.51
C PRO A 209 -21.44 9.04 -14.06
N ILE A 210 -20.29 8.54 -13.66
CA ILE A 210 -19.74 8.68 -12.31
C ILE A 210 -18.78 9.88 -12.31
N PRO A 211 -18.80 10.74 -11.27
CA PRO A 211 -17.84 11.83 -11.14
C PRO A 211 -16.41 11.33 -11.27
N LYS A 212 -15.55 12.13 -11.92
CA LYS A 212 -14.12 11.83 -12.04
C LYS A 212 -13.49 11.63 -10.65
N ILE A 213 -12.44 10.81 -10.58
CA ILE A 213 -11.66 10.63 -9.35
C ILE A 213 -11.02 11.96 -8.94
N GLY A 214 -10.57 12.73 -9.93
CA GLY A 214 -9.98 14.04 -9.71
C GLY A 214 -8.49 13.95 -9.37
N ASN A 215 -8.03 14.73 -8.40
CA ASN A 215 -6.63 14.72 -7.99
C ASN A 215 -6.30 13.40 -7.26
N VAL A 216 -5.17 12.80 -7.61
CA VAL A 216 -4.63 11.60 -6.94
C VAL A 216 -3.26 11.95 -6.38
N PRO A 217 -3.20 12.53 -5.17
CA PRO A 217 -2.02 13.22 -4.66
C PRO A 217 -0.79 12.31 -4.52
N HIS A 218 -1.01 11.06 -4.14
CA HIS A 218 0.08 10.13 -3.88
C HIS A 218 0.83 9.67 -5.13
N ILE A 219 0.17 9.66 -6.30
CA ILE A 219 0.80 9.33 -7.58
C ILE A 219 1.69 10.50 -8.04
N ALA A 220 1.18 11.73 -7.95
CA ALA A 220 1.96 12.93 -8.24
C ALA A 220 3.14 13.09 -7.27
N GLY A 221 2.92 12.86 -5.97
CA GLY A 221 3.96 12.88 -4.95
C GLY A 221 5.01 11.79 -5.13
N ALA A 222 4.62 10.58 -5.55
CA ALA A 222 5.55 9.50 -5.88
C ALA A 222 6.45 9.85 -7.07
N ALA A 223 5.90 10.47 -8.11
CA ALA A 223 6.69 10.97 -9.24
C ALA A 223 7.66 12.08 -8.80
N LEU A 224 7.22 13.00 -7.94
CA LEU A 224 8.02 14.12 -7.44
C LEU A 224 9.29 13.64 -6.70
N VAL A 225 9.18 12.57 -5.91
CA VAL A 225 10.32 12.00 -5.18
C VAL A 225 11.14 10.99 -6.00
N GLY A 226 10.82 10.82 -7.29
CA GLY A 226 11.59 9.97 -8.21
C GLY A 226 11.31 8.47 -8.10
N ALA A 227 10.13 8.07 -7.60
CA ALA A 227 9.69 6.68 -7.60
C ALA A 227 9.25 6.18 -8.99
N GLY A 228 9.00 7.09 -9.93
CA GLY A 228 8.56 6.77 -11.29
C GLY A 228 8.07 8.00 -12.06
N THR A 229 7.32 7.79 -13.15
CA THR A 229 6.79 8.88 -13.98
C THR A 229 5.30 8.78 -14.26
N THR A 230 4.64 9.94 -14.30
CA THR A 230 3.24 10.09 -14.76
C THR A 230 3.15 10.57 -16.21
N ASP A 231 4.27 10.90 -16.85
CA ASP A 231 4.32 11.49 -18.19
C ASP A 231 4.09 10.42 -19.26
N PRO A 232 2.95 10.44 -19.99
CA PRO A 232 2.66 9.42 -21.00
C PRO A 232 3.68 9.38 -22.14
N ALA A 233 4.35 10.50 -22.45
CA ALA A 233 5.37 10.54 -23.50
C ALA A 233 6.64 9.76 -23.12
N LYS A 234 6.82 9.43 -21.83
CA LYS A 234 7.94 8.64 -21.30
C LYS A 234 7.56 7.18 -21.04
N ILE A 235 6.32 6.79 -21.33
CA ILE A 235 5.81 5.44 -21.09
C ILE A 235 5.65 4.72 -22.42
N GLU A 236 6.49 3.72 -22.66
CA GLU A 236 6.39 2.82 -23.81
C GLU A 236 5.69 1.52 -23.40
N ILE A 237 4.68 1.11 -24.17
CA ILE A 237 3.96 -0.15 -23.95
C ILE A 237 4.45 -1.17 -24.96
N LEU A 238 5.13 -2.21 -24.46
CA LEU A 238 5.58 -3.34 -25.25
C LEU A 238 4.66 -4.54 -25.02
N GLN A 239 4.26 -5.21 -26.09
CA GLN A 239 3.54 -6.48 -25.99
C GLN A 239 4.54 -7.60 -25.72
N ALA A 240 4.26 -8.42 -24.71
CA ALA A 240 4.99 -9.65 -24.48
C ALA A 240 4.71 -10.63 -25.63
N LYS A 241 5.75 -11.14 -26.27
CA LYS A 241 5.68 -12.13 -27.35
C LYS A 241 5.66 -13.55 -26.80
#